data_AF-A0A7Y8M0H2-F1
#
_entry.id   AF-A0A7Y8M0H2-F1
#
_cell.length_a   1.000
_cell.length_b   1.000
_cell.length_c   1.000
_cell.angle_alpha   90.00
_cell.angle_beta   90.00
_cell.angle_gamma   90.00
#
_symmetry.space_group_name_H-M   'P 1'
#
loop_
_entity.id
_entity.type
_entity.pdbx_description
1 polymer ?
#
loop_
_entity_poly.entity_id
_entity_poly.type
_entity_poly.pdbx_seq_one_letter_code
_entity_poly.pdbx_strand_id
1 'polypeptide(L)'
;MLRKILLLIIFSFISNIYGQTDLDSIKCNLNVLLKFNNSLDSIDTDLAIGFFQTFDESCENKVEYSEWSNELLFKFLENDPTKFILVLSIKAGYDLDFLFKNLESPIHDSFNLEKMYSEVENIDMDNYIKEEVLKRINIAKSNR
;
A
#
# COMPACT_ATOMS: atom_id res chain seq x y z
N MET A 1 46.61 -25.64 20.95
CA MET A 1 45.24 -25.33 21.43
C MET A 1 44.73 -23.96 20.97
N LEU A 2 45.55 -22.90 20.88
CA LEU A 2 45.08 -21.55 20.50
C LEU A 2 44.48 -21.41 19.08
N ARG A 3 44.87 -22.26 18.11
CA ARG A 3 44.38 -22.18 16.72
C ARG A 3 42.90 -22.57 16.52
N LYS A 4 42.31 -23.32 17.46
CA LYS A 4 40.91 -23.79 17.36
C LYS A 4 39.90 -22.81 17.97
N ILE A 5 40.36 -21.89 18.82
CA ILE A 5 39.49 -20.91 19.51
C ILE A 5 39.19 -19.70 18.61
N LEU A 6 40.10 -19.35 17.69
CA LEU A 6 39.94 -18.18 16.81
C LEU A 6 38.86 -18.37 15.72
N LEU A 7 38.54 -19.61 15.34
CA LEU A 7 37.55 -19.91 14.29
C LEU A 7 36.09 -19.82 14.77
N LEU A 8 35.85 -19.90 16.08
CA LEU A 8 34.49 -19.84 16.65
C LEU A 8 33.96 -18.41 16.79
N ILE A 9 34.85 -17.41 16.86
CA ILE A 9 34.44 -16.00 17.02
C ILE A 9 33.98 -15.40 15.68
N ILE A 10 34.49 -15.91 14.55
CA ILE A 10 34.15 -15.40 13.21
C ILE A 10 32.74 -15.86 12.79
N PHE A 11 32.24 -16.99 13.29
CA PHE A 11 30.90 -17.48 12.98
C PHE A 11 29.77 -16.79 13.77
N SER A 12 30.09 -16.07 14.84
CA SER A 12 29.09 -15.36 15.66
C SER A 12 28.68 -13.99 15.10
N PHE A 13 29.38 -13.47 14.09
CA PHE A 13 29.07 -12.16 13.50
C PHE A 13 28.21 -12.24 12.23
N ILE A 14 27.95 -13.43 11.70
CA ILE A 14 27.23 -13.60 10.42
C ILE A 14 25.73 -13.89 10.64
N SER A 15 25.26 -14.02 11.88
CA SER A 15 23.87 -14.41 12.18
C SER A 15 22.88 -13.25 12.29
N ASN A 16 23.31 -11.99 12.22
CA ASN A 16 22.42 -10.82 12.42
C ASN A 16 21.87 -10.21 11.12
N ILE A 17 21.90 -10.95 10.01
CA ILE A 17 21.21 -10.52 8.77
C ILE A 17 20.18 -11.57 8.38
N TYR A 18 19.28 -11.85 9.30
CA TYR A 18 17.94 -12.31 8.95
C TYR A 18 16.99 -11.24 9.45
N GLY A 19 16.75 -10.24 8.60
CA GLY A 19 15.60 -9.36 8.78
C GLY A 19 14.36 -10.24 8.70
N GLN A 20 13.79 -10.58 9.87
CA GLN A 20 12.40 -10.99 9.92
C GLN A 20 11.62 -9.80 9.34
N THR A 21 11.11 -9.95 8.13
CA THR A 21 10.00 -9.11 7.65
C THR A 21 8.79 -9.54 8.45
N ASP A 22 8.70 -9.02 9.66
CA ASP A 22 7.56 -9.20 10.52
C ASP A 22 6.39 -8.48 9.84
N LEU A 23 5.44 -9.23 9.29
CA LEU A 23 4.23 -8.69 8.68
C LEU A 23 3.43 -7.84 9.69
N ASP A 24 3.61 -8.05 10.99
CA ASP A 24 3.03 -7.18 12.02
C ASP A 24 3.76 -5.82 12.14
N SER A 25 5.01 -5.72 11.68
CA SER A 25 5.77 -4.47 11.70
C SER A 25 5.44 -3.50 10.55
N ILE A 26 4.78 -3.97 9.49
CA ILE A 26 4.44 -3.13 8.33
C ILE A 26 3.06 -2.48 8.47
N LYS A 27 2.15 -3.08 9.24
CA LYS A 27 0.81 -2.54 9.50
C LYS A 27 0.89 -1.18 10.21
N CYS A 28 0.06 -0.24 9.77
CA CYS A 28 -0.03 1.11 10.32
C CYS A 28 1.31 1.87 10.35
N ASN A 29 2.23 1.58 9.42
CA ASN A 29 3.60 2.08 9.47
C ASN A 29 3.73 3.46 8.80
N LEU A 30 3.79 4.52 9.63
CA LEU A 30 3.94 5.90 9.15
C LEU A 30 5.22 6.14 8.35
N ASN A 31 6.29 5.39 8.59
CA ASN A 31 7.53 5.54 7.81
C ASN A 31 7.35 5.06 6.37
N VAL A 32 6.49 4.06 6.15
CA VAL A 32 6.12 3.64 4.80
C VAL A 32 5.28 4.72 4.12
N LEU A 33 4.31 5.33 4.82
CA LEU A 33 3.54 6.46 4.28
C LEU A 33 4.43 7.65 3.88
N LEU A 34 5.39 8.01 4.75
CA LEU A 34 6.38 9.06 4.48
C LEU A 34 7.19 8.76 3.21
N LYS A 35 7.73 7.55 3.08
CA LYS A 35 8.50 7.13 1.90
C LYS A 35 7.64 7.15 0.65
N PHE A 36 6.44 6.60 0.74
CA PHE A 36 5.48 6.57 -0.36
C PHE A 36 5.11 7.98 -0.85
N ASN A 37 4.77 8.88 0.09
CA ASN A 37 4.47 10.28 -0.22
C ASN A 37 5.63 11.00 -0.93
N ASN A 38 6.86 10.78 -0.47
CA ASN A 38 8.06 11.38 -1.06
C ASN A 38 8.41 10.82 -2.45
N SER A 39 7.76 9.73 -2.86
CA SER A 39 7.98 9.06 -4.13
C SER A 39 6.73 9.05 -5.02
N LEU A 40 5.68 9.82 -4.69
CA LEU A 40 4.40 9.83 -5.41
C LEU A 40 4.57 9.97 -6.93
N ASP A 41 5.46 10.86 -7.38
CA ASP A 41 5.72 11.11 -8.80
C ASP A 41 6.33 9.91 -9.54
N SER A 42 6.94 8.97 -8.82
CA SER A 42 7.62 7.80 -9.40
C SER A 42 7.65 6.63 -8.41
N ILE A 43 6.48 6.08 -8.12
CA ILE A 43 6.34 4.90 -7.26
C ILE A 43 6.79 3.65 -8.01
N ASP A 44 7.73 2.89 -7.44
CA ASP A 44 8.04 1.53 -7.91
C ASP A 44 7.07 0.50 -7.34
N THR A 45 7.01 -0.68 -7.97
CA THR A 45 6.06 -1.75 -7.62
C THR A 45 6.24 -2.24 -6.19
N ASP A 46 7.47 -2.37 -5.69
CA ASP A 46 7.73 -2.91 -4.35
C ASP A 46 7.30 -1.91 -3.26
N LEU A 47 7.54 -0.62 -3.49
CA LEU A 47 7.06 0.45 -2.62
C LEU A 47 5.52 0.53 -2.61
N ALA A 48 4.87 0.34 -3.76
CA ALA A 48 3.42 0.28 -3.84
C ALA A 48 2.83 -0.92 -3.09
N ILE A 49 3.44 -2.11 -3.25
CA ILE A 49 3.06 -3.31 -2.48
C ILE A 49 3.25 -3.05 -0.98
N GLY A 50 4.39 -2.50 -0.58
CA GLY A 50 4.69 -2.17 0.81
C GLY A 50 3.70 -1.17 1.40
N PHE A 51 3.28 -0.17 0.62
CA PHE A 51 2.21 0.76 1.00
C PHE A 51 0.87 0.03 1.18
N PHE A 52 0.43 -0.81 0.24
CA PHE A 52 -0.81 -1.56 0.43
C PHE A 52 -0.76 -2.53 1.62
N GLN A 53 0.41 -3.09 1.94
CA GLN A 53 0.60 -3.93 3.13
C GLN A 53 0.47 -3.17 4.46
N THR A 54 0.52 -1.83 4.47
CA THR A 54 0.29 -1.08 5.70
C THR A 54 -1.19 -1.05 6.12
N PHE A 55 -2.11 -1.30 5.18
CA PHE A 55 -3.55 -1.28 5.40
C PHE A 55 -4.02 -2.52 6.15
N ASP A 56 -4.61 -2.30 7.32
CA ASP A 56 -5.16 -3.34 8.19
C ASP A 56 -6.22 -2.74 9.11
N GLU A 57 -7.27 -3.50 9.44
CA GLU A 57 -8.37 -3.06 10.31
C GLU A 57 -7.89 -2.58 11.69
N SER A 58 -6.78 -3.12 12.21
CA SER A 58 -6.20 -2.66 13.49
C SER A 58 -5.73 -1.20 13.47
N CYS A 59 -5.62 -0.59 12.29
CA CYS A 59 -5.23 0.80 12.13
C CYS A 59 -6.38 1.80 12.25
N GLU A 60 -7.66 1.37 12.28
CA GLU A 60 -8.82 2.27 12.30
C GLU A 60 -8.82 3.25 13.49
N ASN A 61 -8.27 2.84 14.64
CA ASN A 61 -8.20 3.69 15.83
C ASN A 61 -6.98 4.63 15.84
N LYS A 62 -6.14 4.60 14.80
CA LYS A 62 -4.96 5.48 14.65
C LYS A 62 -5.32 6.61 13.69
N VAL A 63 -6.07 7.60 14.18
CA VAL A 63 -6.66 8.69 13.40
C VAL A 63 -5.72 9.27 12.35
N GLU A 64 -4.54 9.74 12.76
CA GLU A 64 -3.55 10.34 11.85
C GLU A 64 -3.11 9.37 10.73
N TYR A 65 -2.87 8.11 11.08
CA TYR A 65 -2.53 7.10 10.09
C TYR A 65 -3.70 6.83 9.14
N SER A 66 -4.92 6.64 9.66
CA SER A 66 -6.09 6.30 8.84
C SER A 66 -6.44 7.44 7.86
N GLU A 67 -6.37 8.70 8.32
CA GLU A 67 -6.62 9.85 7.46
C GLU A 67 -5.56 9.99 6.38
N TRP A 68 -4.29 9.89 6.76
CA TRP A 68 -3.20 10.12 5.82
C TRP A 68 -3.00 8.96 4.84
N SER A 69 -3.15 7.72 5.29
CA SER A 69 -3.10 6.54 4.39
C SER A 69 -4.25 6.57 3.38
N ASN A 70 -5.46 6.97 3.79
CA ASN A 70 -6.58 7.17 2.87
C ASN A 70 -6.27 8.27 1.84
N GLU A 71 -5.76 9.43 2.29
CA GLU A 71 -5.37 10.50 1.37
C GLU A 71 -4.34 10.01 0.33
N LEU A 72 -3.31 9.27 0.77
CA LEU A 72 -2.29 8.71 -0.10
C LEU A 72 -2.82 7.65 -1.06
N LEU A 73 -3.85 6.88 -0.65
CA LEU A 73 -4.50 5.89 -1.51
C LEU A 73 -5.14 6.56 -2.74
N PHE A 74 -5.87 7.65 -2.51
CA PHE A 74 -6.49 8.41 -3.59
C PHE A 74 -5.47 9.19 -4.42
N LYS A 75 -4.42 9.74 -3.80
CA LYS A 75 -3.31 10.37 -4.55
C LYS A 75 -2.59 9.37 -5.47
N PHE A 76 -2.39 8.14 -5.03
CA PHE A 76 -1.80 7.12 -5.89
C PHE A 76 -2.71 6.80 -7.09
N LEU A 77 -4.00 6.61 -6.83
CA LEU A 77 -4.98 6.36 -7.88
C LEU A 77 -5.06 7.50 -8.89
N GLU A 78 -5.02 8.77 -8.45
CA GLU A 78 -5.02 9.94 -9.33
C GLU A 78 -3.74 10.06 -10.16
N ASN A 79 -2.59 9.72 -9.56
CA ASN A 79 -1.29 9.94 -10.19
C ASN A 79 -0.93 8.84 -11.20
N ASP A 80 -1.21 7.58 -10.88
CA ASP A 80 -0.86 6.43 -11.74
C ASP A 80 -1.92 5.33 -11.63
N PRO A 81 -3.11 5.53 -12.24
CA PRO A 81 -4.23 4.59 -12.13
C PRO A 81 -3.88 3.21 -12.72
N THR A 82 -3.08 3.16 -13.79
CA THR A 82 -2.60 1.90 -14.38
C THR A 82 -1.75 1.10 -13.40
N LYS A 83 -0.75 1.73 -12.76
CA LYS A 83 0.07 1.03 -11.76
C LYS A 83 -0.73 0.66 -10.52
N PHE A 84 -1.66 1.51 -10.09
CA PHE A 84 -2.55 1.21 -8.98
C PHE A 84 -3.31 -0.11 -9.21
N ILE A 85 -3.99 -0.25 -10.35
CA ILE A 85 -4.70 -1.49 -10.71
C ILE A 85 -3.73 -2.67 -10.83
N LEU A 86 -2.58 -2.46 -11.48
CA LEU A 86 -1.59 -3.51 -11.67
C LEU A 86 -1.08 -4.06 -10.33
N VAL A 87 -0.72 -3.18 -9.39
CA VAL A 87 -0.22 -3.58 -8.07
C VAL A 87 -1.29 -4.28 -7.24
N LEU A 88 -2.53 -3.77 -7.25
CA LEU A 88 -3.67 -4.44 -6.60
C LEU A 88 -3.99 -5.82 -7.20
N SER A 89 -3.57 -6.07 -8.44
CA SER A 89 -3.72 -7.38 -9.10
C SER A 89 -2.64 -8.38 -8.67
N ILE A 90 -1.53 -7.91 -8.11
CA ILE A 90 -0.45 -8.76 -7.57
C ILE A 90 -0.87 -9.17 -6.16
N LYS A 91 -1.54 -10.31 -5.99
CA LYS A 91 -1.89 -10.86 -4.65
C LYS A 91 -0.64 -10.98 -3.76
N ALA A 92 -0.37 -9.97 -2.92
CA ALA A 92 0.88 -9.82 -2.18
C ALA A 92 0.67 -9.56 -0.68
N GLY A 93 -0.28 -10.23 -0.05
CA GLY A 93 -0.40 -10.25 1.43
C GLY A 93 -0.92 -8.97 2.09
N TYR A 94 -1.52 -8.06 1.31
CA TYR A 94 -2.32 -6.95 1.83
C TYR A 94 -3.81 -7.33 1.94
N ASP A 95 -4.53 -6.65 2.82
CA ASP A 95 -5.97 -6.83 3.02
C ASP A 95 -6.75 -6.06 1.94
N LEU A 96 -7.16 -6.79 0.90
CA LEU A 96 -7.88 -6.22 -0.24
C LEU A 96 -9.28 -5.71 0.16
N ASP A 97 -9.95 -6.39 1.09
CA ASP A 97 -11.29 -5.99 1.53
C ASP A 97 -11.22 -4.67 2.30
N PHE A 98 -10.22 -4.52 3.16
CA PHE A 98 -9.98 -3.26 3.87
C PHE A 98 -9.53 -2.12 2.95
N LEU A 99 -8.71 -2.40 1.93
CA LEU A 99 -8.36 -1.42 0.90
C LEU A 99 -9.59 -0.93 0.12
N PHE A 100 -10.47 -1.86 -0.28
CA PHE A 100 -11.72 -1.50 -0.96
C PHE A 100 -12.64 -0.67 -0.07
N LYS A 101 -12.76 -0.99 1.22
CA LYS A 101 -13.50 -0.15 2.19
C LYS A 101 -12.95 1.28 2.26
N ASN A 102 -11.62 1.44 2.21
CA ASN A 102 -11.00 2.77 2.19
C ASN A 102 -11.30 3.53 0.88
N LEU A 103 -11.35 2.84 -0.26
CA LEU A 103 -11.73 3.44 -1.55
C LEU A 103 -13.20 3.90 -1.62
N GLU A 104 -14.08 3.38 -0.77
CA GLU A 104 -15.49 3.80 -0.70
C GLU A 104 -15.69 5.11 0.08
N SER A 105 -14.69 5.56 0.83
CA SER A 105 -14.80 6.69 1.75
C SER A 105 -13.54 7.56 1.70
N PRO A 106 -13.41 8.43 0.68
CA PRO A 106 -12.29 9.37 0.61
C PRO A 106 -12.38 10.38 1.77
N ILE A 107 -11.24 10.65 2.40
CA ILE A 107 -11.17 11.47 3.63
C ILE A 107 -11.62 12.92 3.44
N HIS A 108 -11.56 13.45 2.21
CA HIS A 108 -12.00 14.80 1.90
C HIS A 108 -12.49 14.95 0.45
N ASP A 109 -13.27 16.00 0.19
CA ASP A 109 -13.99 16.18 -1.08
C ASP A 109 -13.15 16.71 -2.25
N SER A 110 -11.88 17.04 -2.04
CA SER A 110 -11.04 17.62 -3.10
C SER A 110 -10.65 16.63 -4.21
N PHE A 111 -10.84 15.32 -4.01
CA PHE A 111 -10.57 14.31 -5.04
C PHE A 111 -11.62 14.34 -6.16
N ASN A 112 -11.15 14.40 -7.42
CA ASN A 112 -12.01 14.35 -8.59
C ASN A 112 -12.37 12.90 -8.95
N LEU A 113 -13.36 12.34 -8.26
CA LEU A 113 -13.79 10.95 -8.43
C LEU A 113 -14.31 10.63 -9.84
N GLU A 114 -14.90 11.61 -10.54
CA GLU A 114 -15.35 11.44 -11.93
C GLU A 114 -14.16 11.24 -12.88
N LYS A 115 -13.11 12.05 -12.71
CA LYS A 115 -11.88 11.92 -13.48
C LYS A 115 -11.21 10.58 -13.18
N MET A 116 -11.04 10.22 -11.91
CA MET A 116 -10.46 8.94 -11.51
C MET A 116 -11.23 7.75 -12.09
N TYR A 117 -12.57 7.78 -12.04
CA TYR A 117 -13.40 6.74 -12.63
C TYR A 117 -13.12 6.58 -14.12
N SER A 118 -13.16 7.69 -14.87
CA SER A 118 -12.91 7.70 -16.31
C SER A 118 -11.50 7.21 -16.64
N GLU A 119 -10.48 7.62 -15.89
CA GLU A 119 -9.11 7.18 -16.10
C GLU A 119 -8.95 5.68 -15.85
N VAL A 120 -9.57 5.14 -14.79
CA VAL A 120 -9.58 3.70 -14.53
C VAL A 120 -10.34 2.92 -15.60
N GLU A 121 -11.51 3.42 -16.03
CA GLU A 121 -12.35 2.78 -17.05
C GLU A 121 -11.59 2.61 -18.38
N ASN A 122 -10.77 3.60 -18.73
CA ASN A 122 -9.98 3.63 -19.96
C ASN A 122 -8.67 2.82 -19.91
N ILE A 123 -8.30 2.22 -18.76
CA ILE A 123 -7.13 1.33 -18.69
C ILE A 123 -7.41 0.09 -19.56
N ASP A 124 -6.49 -0.22 -20.49
CA ASP A 124 -6.52 -1.44 -21.31
C ASP A 124 -6.06 -2.66 -20.48
N MET A 125 -6.89 -3.02 -19.51
CA MET A 125 -6.73 -4.17 -18.64
C MET A 125 -8.13 -4.64 -18.26
N ASP A 126 -8.47 -5.86 -18.65
CA ASP A 126 -9.76 -6.46 -18.29
C ASP A 126 -9.53 -7.48 -17.17
N ASN A 127 -9.82 -7.07 -15.93
CA ASN A 127 -9.71 -7.95 -14.77
C ASN A 127 -10.68 -7.54 -13.65
N TYR A 128 -10.94 -8.51 -12.76
CA TYR A 128 -11.80 -8.33 -11.59
C TYR A 128 -11.40 -7.14 -10.69
N ILE A 129 -10.11 -6.84 -10.59
CA ILE A 129 -9.62 -5.75 -9.73
C ILE A 129 -10.03 -4.39 -10.28
N LYS A 130 -9.92 -4.18 -11.60
CA LYS A 130 -10.41 -2.97 -12.26
C LYS A 130 -11.91 -2.79 -12.01
N GLU A 131 -12.70 -3.85 -12.19
CA GLU A 131 -14.15 -3.81 -11.97
C GLU A 131 -14.50 -3.44 -10.53
N GLU A 132 -13.83 -4.05 -9.54
CA GLU A 132 -14.07 -3.72 -8.13
C GLU A 132 -13.63 -2.31 -7.77
N VAL A 133 -12.51 -1.81 -8.32
CA VAL A 133 -12.09 -0.41 -8.11
C VAL A 133 -13.12 0.55 -8.70
N LEU A 134 -13.60 0.34 -9.93
CA LEU A 134 -14.65 1.16 -10.54
C LEU A 134 -15.93 1.18 -9.70
N LYS A 135 -16.34 0.01 -9.19
CA LYS A 135 -17.48 -0.11 -8.29
C LYS A 135 -17.29 0.70 -7.00
N ARG A 136 -16.10 0.65 -6.37
CA ARG A 136 -15.86 1.36 -5.11
C ARG A 136 -15.79 2.88 -5.30
N ILE A 137 -15.22 3.34 -6.42
CA ILE A 137 -15.25 4.76 -6.81
C ILE A 137 -16.72 5.23 -7.01
N ASN A 138 -17.57 4.42 -7.64
CA ASN A 138 -18.99 4.76 -7.80
C ASN A 138 -19.76 4.81 -6.46
N ILE A 139 -19.42 3.94 -5.50
CA ILE A 139 -19.95 4.02 -4.14
C ILE A 139 -19.50 5.32 -3.47
N ALA A 140 -18.21 5.64 -3.54
CA ALA A 140 -17.65 6.89 -2.99
C ALA A 140 -18.34 8.15 -3.58
N LYS A 141 -18.63 8.14 -4.88
CA LYS A 141 -19.40 9.21 -5.54
C LYS A 141 -20.81 9.37 -5.00
N SER A 142 -21.47 8.27 -4.63
CA SER A 142 -22.86 8.25 -4.17
C SER A 142 -23.04 8.66 -2.71
N ASN A 143 -21.95 8.64 -1.92
CA ASN A 143 -21.95 9.03 -0.51
C ASN A 143 -21.76 10.54 -0.30
N ARG A 144 -21.72 11.33 -1.39
CA ARG A 144 -21.46 12.78 -1.39
C ARG A 144 -22.67 13.58 -1.87
#